data_AF-A0A973D461-F1
#
_entry.id   AF-A0A973D461-F1
#
_cell.length_a   1.000
_cell.length_b   1.000
_cell.length_c   1.000
_cell.angle_alpha   90.00
_cell.angle_beta   90.00
_cell.angle_gamma   90.00
#
_symmetry.space_group_name_H-M   'P 1'
#
loop_
_entity.id
_entity.type
_entity.pdbx_description
1 polymer ?
#
loop_
_entity_poly.entity_id
_entity_poly.type
_entity_poly.pdbx_seq_one_letter_code
_entity_poly.pdbx_strand_id
1 'polypeptide(L)'
;MLIRSLRAEGFLKFRKLRIENFPRRGLIGIIGPNESGKSTIGQLFQFAIFGTTHHVVRGSIIDLIHWEDDHCVVELDIEHDGEGYRIWREMDRLGTSFARLMRISSSSGAPGEEIASGIIQVQREVPRRFHLGAGETLQSFYLAERESVTNPEQFRAFLDRVAGIDVLHGARGDASDALDLLEKDFTSVQDEIRKNDVHISRLQPNIDKIPELEIDLGDRDNKVEEARSRVRDLQRQVELEQKKRDEV
;
A
#
# COMPACT_ATOMS: atom_id res chain seq x y z
N MET A 1 19.98 -18.60 10.10
CA MET A 1 19.15 -18.95 11.27
C MET A 1 19.33 -20.42 11.59
N LEU A 2 19.54 -20.80 12.85
CA LEU A 2 19.68 -22.18 13.32
C LEU A 2 18.69 -22.44 14.46
N ILE A 3 17.97 -23.56 14.42
CA ILE A 3 17.06 -23.97 15.51
C ILE A 3 17.88 -24.63 16.62
N ARG A 4 17.58 -24.31 17.89
CA ARG A 4 18.28 -24.81 19.09
C ARG A 4 17.41 -25.72 19.94
N SER A 5 16.17 -25.32 20.19
CA SER A 5 15.17 -26.14 20.89
C SER A 5 13.76 -25.76 20.50
N LEU A 6 12.86 -26.73 20.58
CA LEU A 6 11.41 -26.56 20.40
C LEU A 6 10.71 -27.16 21.62
N ARG A 7 9.84 -26.38 22.24
CA ARG A 7 8.98 -26.82 23.33
C ARG A 7 7.54 -26.44 23.02
N ALA A 8 6.63 -27.35 23.32
CA ALA A 8 5.21 -27.11 23.18
C ALA A 8 4.43 -27.79 24.30
N GLU A 9 3.39 -27.12 24.77
CA GLU A 9 2.41 -27.67 25.70
C GLU A 9 1.01 -27.39 25.13
N GLY A 10 0.15 -28.40 25.17
CA GLY A 10 -1.23 -28.31 24.68
C GLY A 10 -1.38 -27.99 23.19
N PHE A 11 -0.51 -28.52 22.31
CA PHE A 11 -0.59 -28.27 20.85
C PHE A 11 -1.00 -29.54 20.07
N LEU A 12 -2.17 -29.52 19.44
CA LEU A 12 -2.75 -30.61 18.64
C LEU A 12 -2.65 -31.98 19.32
N LYS A 13 -1.75 -32.87 18.89
CA LYS A 13 -1.56 -34.21 19.48
C LYS A 13 -0.60 -34.23 20.68
N PHE A 14 0.09 -33.13 20.94
CA PHE A 14 1.13 -33.04 21.95
C PHE A 14 0.62 -32.26 23.17
N ARG A 15 0.24 -32.96 24.23
CA ARG A 15 0.08 -32.33 25.56
C ARG A 15 1.39 -31.73 26.06
N LYS A 16 2.52 -32.40 25.78
CA LYS A 16 3.87 -31.91 26.06
C LYS A 16 4.87 -32.45 25.04
N LEU A 17 5.63 -31.55 24.43
CA LEU A 17 6.74 -31.86 23.54
C LEU A 17 7.94 -31.02 23.98
N ARG A 18 9.10 -31.66 24.09
CA ARG A 18 10.37 -30.98 24.38
C ARG A 18 11.47 -31.62 23.57
N ILE A 19 11.96 -30.90 22.57
CA ILE A 19 13.09 -31.29 21.74
C ILE A 19 14.20 -30.27 22.01
N GLU A 20 15.30 -30.75 22.58
CA GLU A 20 16.45 -29.92 22.94
C GLU A 20 17.66 -30.30 22.12
N ASN A 21 18.65 -29.41 22.10
CA ASN A 21 19.97 -29.67 21.53
C ASN A 21 19.89 -30.09 20.05
N PHE A 22 19.10 -29.35 19.26
CA PHE A 22 19.13 -29.52 17.80
C PHE A 22 20.57 -29.37 17.29
N PRO A 23 21.07 -30.33 16.49
CA PRO A 23 22.44 -30.30 16.02
C PRO A 23 22.72 -29.05 15.19
N ARG A 24 23.89 -28.44 15.41
CA ARG A 24 24.36 -27.26 14.65
C ARG A 24 24.47 -27.53 13.15
N ARG A 25 24.80 -28.75 12.78
CA ARG A 25 24.95 -29.24 11.41
C ARG A 25 24.52 -30.69 11.38
N GLY A 26 23.76 -31.09 10.37
CA GLY A 26 23.35 -32.47 10.18
C GLY A 26 21.95 -32.58 9.60
N LEU A 27 21.54 -33.83 9.39
CA LEU A 27 20.19 -34.20 8.97
C LEU A 27 19.44 -34.78 10.17
N ILE A 28 18.20 -34.36 10.37
CA ILE A 28 17.32 -34.89 11.42
C ILE A 28 16.20 -35.67 10.75
N GLY A 29 16.14 -36.96 11.02
CA GLY A 29 15.04 -37.82 10.59
C GLY A 29 14.00 -37.96 11.71
N ILE A 30 12.73 -37.66 11.41
CA ILE A 30 11.60 -37.93 12.31
C ILE A 30 10.82 -39.10 11.72
N ILE A 31 10.83 -40.24 12.41
CA ILE A 31 10.24 -41.49 11.94
C ILE A 31 9.19 -41.96 12.94
N GLY A 32 8.08 -42.51 12.44
CA GLY A 32 7.00 -43.02 13.26
C GLY A 32 5.80 -43.46 12.42
N PRO A 33 4.80 -44.12 13.02
CA PRO A 33 3.57 -44.52 12.33
C PRO A 33 2.80 -43.33 11.75
N ASN A 34 1.89 -43.61 10.82
CA ASN A 34 0.93 -42.58 10.39
C ASN A 34 0.20 -42.01 11.61
N GLU A 35 -0.13 -40.72 11.53
CA GLU A 35 -0.82 -40.01 12.62
C GLU A 35 -0.06 -39.89 13.94
N SER A 36 1.21 -40.28 14.01
CA SER A 36 2.04 -40.15 15.23
C SER A 36 2.44 -38.70 15.57
N GLY A 37 1.94 -37.71 14.85
CA GLY A 37 2.26 -36.29 15.05
C GLY A 37 3.50 -35.77 14.30
N LYS A 38 4.06 -36.53 13.35
CA LYS A 38 5.23 -36.06 12.55
C LYS A 38 4.97 -34.73 11.85
N SER A 39 3.84 -34.63 11.14
CA SER A 39 3.44 -33.39 10.46
C SER A 39 3.08 -32.28 11.45
N THR A 40 2.58 -32.64 12.64
CA THR A 40 2.31 -31.70 13.74
C THR A 40 3.59 -31.02 14.24
N ILE A 41 4.74 -31.70 14.25
CA ILE A 41 6.03 -31.07 14.59
C ILE A 41 6.39 -29.99 13.55
N GLY A 42 6.11 -30.23 12.27
CA GLY A 42 6.23 -29.22 11.23
C GLY A 42 5.35 -27.99 11.47
N GLN A 43 4.09 -28.23 11.82
CA GLN A 43 3.14 -27.17 12.16
C GLN A 43 3.55 -26.37 13.41
N LEU A 44 4.19 -27.00 14.39
CA LEU A 44 4.76 -26.32 15.55
C LEU A 44 5.83 -25.29 15.17
N PHE A 45 6.74 -25.64 14.26
CA PHE A 45 7.74 -24.69 13.76
C PHE A 45 7.09 -23.51 13.04
N GLN A 46 6.08 -23.77 12.23
CA GLN A 46 5.34 -22.72 11.53
C GLN A 46 4.64 -21.78 12.52
N PHE A 47 3.92 -22.35 13.47
CA PHE A 47 3.20 -21.59 14.47
C PHE A 47 4.16 -20.75 15.33
N ALA A 48 5.28 -21.34 15.78
CA ALA A 48 6.27 -20.62 16.56
C ALA A 48 6.82 -19.39 15.82
N ILE A 49 7.20 -19.55 14.55
CA ILE A 49 7.80 -18.46 13.77
C ILE A 49 6.74 -17.44 13.34
N PHE A 50 5.66 -17.90 12.70
CA PHE A 50 4.70 -17.04 11.99
C PHE A 50 3.40 -16.79 12.73
N GLY A 51 3.17 -17.46 13.85
CA GLY A 51 1.90 -17.39 14.59
C GLY A 51 0.73 -18.06 13.85
N THR A 52 0.96 -18.75 12.74
CA THR A 52 -0.06 -19.44 11.95
C THR A 52 0.50 -20.74 11.37
N THR A 53 -0.36 -21.60 10.84
CA THR A 53 0.06 -22.81 10.10
C THR A 53 -0.67 -22.90 8.75
N HIS A 54 -0.13 -23.63 7.79
CA HIS A 54 -0.73 -23.74 6.45
C HIS A 54 -2.08 -24.46 6.43
N HIS A 55 -2.39 -25.27 7.45
CA HIS A 55 -3.63 -26.04 7.50
C HIS A 55 -4.81 -25.28 8.16
N VAL A 56 -4.63 -24.02 8.57
CA VAL A 56 -5.71 -23.19 9.19
C VAL A 56 -6.74 -22.70 8.16
N VAL A 57 -6.86 -23.36 7.00
CA VAL A 57 -7.78 -22.97 5.90
C VAL A 57 -9.25 -23.21 6.26
N ARG A 58 -9.57 -23.87 7.38
CA ARG A 58 -10.95 -24.18 7.79
C ARG A 58 -11.28 -24.02 9.28
N GLY A 59 -10.37 -23.44 10.08
CA GLY A 59 -10.50 -23.41 11.54
C GLY A 59 -10.02 -22.12 12.17
N SER A 60 -10.46 -21.85 13.40
CA SER A 60 -9.86 -20.80 14.24
C SER A 60 -8.46 -21.26 14.65
N ILE A 61 -7.54 -20.33 14.92
CA ILE A 61 -6.21 -20.65 15.46
C ILE A 61 -6.30 -21.50 16.76
N ILE A 62 -7.43 -21.40 17.45
CA ILE A 62 -7.83 -22.17 18.64
C ILE A 62 -7.89 -23.67 18.36
N ASP A 63 -8.15 -24.10 17.12
CA ASP A 63 -8.19 -25.52 16.74
C ASP A 63 -6.80 -26.18 16.79
N LEU A 64 -5.73 -25.38 16.97
CA LEU A 64 -4.38 -25.87 17.24
C LEU A 64 -4.18 -26.28 18.70
N ILE A 65 -5.08 -25.90 19.61
CA ILE A 65 -5.03 -26.30 21.02
C ILE A 65 -5.40 -27.77 21.13
N HIS A 66 -4.66 -28.52 21.95
CA HIS A 66 -4.97 -29.92 22.25
C HIS A 66 -6.41 -30.04 22.78
N TRP A 67 -7.13 -31.07 22.35
CA TRP A 67 -8.58 -31.19 22.61
C TRP A 67 -8.94 -31.31 24.09
N GLU A 68 -8.00 -31.74 24.93
CA GLU A 68 -8.13 -31.83 26.40
C GLU A 68 -7.53 -30.65 27.19
N ASP A 69 -6.92 -29.67 26.52
CA ASP A 69 -6.31 -28.51 27.17
C ASP A 69 -7.05 -27.21 26.79
N ASP A 70 -7.03 -26.23 27.70
CA ASP A 70 -7.68 -24.92 27.52
C ASP A 70 -6.75 -23.84 26.98
N HIS A 71 -5.44 -24.12 26.96
CA HIS A 71 -4.41 -23.22 26.49
C HIS A 71 -3.29 -24.01 25.80
N CYS A 72 -2.52 -23.29 24.98
CA CYS A 72 -1.37 -23.81 24.27
C CYS A 72 -0.22 -22.84 24.40
N VAL A 73 0.98 -23.36 24.68
CA VAL A 73 2.22 -22.59 24.73
C VAL A 73 3.24 -23.23 23.79
N VAL A 74 3.89 -22.40 22.99
CA VAL A 74 4.97 -22.83 22.08
C VAL A 74 6.19 -21.93 22.27
N GLU A 75 7.34 -22.53 22.51
CA GLU A 75 8.63 -21.87 22.69
C GLU A 75 9.62 -22.42 21.65
N LEU A 76 10.25 -21.51 20.90
CA LEU A 76 11.27 -21.83 19.92
C LEU A 76 12.52 -20.99 20.19
N ASP A 77 13.62 -21.68 20.45
CA ASP A 77 14.94 -21.05 20.56
C ASP A 77 15.67 -21.18 19.24
N ILE A 78 16.19 -20.06 18.75
CA ILE A 78 16.95 -19.95 17.52
C ILE A 78 18.23 -19.16 17.74
N GLU A 79 19.21 -19.40 16.88
CA GLU A 79 20.44 -18.62 16.79
C GLU A 79 20.50 -17.95 15.42
N HIS A 80 20.78 -16.65 15.41
CA HIS A 80 20.94 -15.84 14.20
C HIS A 80 22.09 -14.87 14.42
N ASP A 81 23.04 -14.84 13.47
CA ASP A 81 24.24 -13.99 13.53
C ASP A 81 25.03 -14.09 14.85
N GLY A 82 25.11 -15.29 15.43
CA GLY A 82 25.83 -15.56 16.68
C GLY A 82 25.05 -15.21 17.95
N GLU A 83 23.87 -14.60 17.83
CA GLU A 83 23.00 -14.23 18.95
C GLU A 83 21.87 -15.24 19.13
N GLY A 84 21.52 -15.52 20.39
CA GLY A 84 20.41 -16.38 20.76
C GLY A 84 19.10 -15.60 20.87
N TYR A 85 18.01 -16.19 20.39
CA TYR A 85 16.67 -15.61 20.48
C TYR A 85 15.66 -16.67 20.90
N ARG A 86 14.65 -16.23 21.62
CA ARG A 86 13.49 -17.02 22.02
C ARG A 86 12.23 -16.39 21.46
N ILE A 87 11.48 -17.16 20.69
CA ILE A 87 10.12 -16.84 20.29
C ILE A 87 9.18 -17.63 21.18
N TRP A 88 8.32 -16.92 21.90
CA TRP A 88 7.34 -17.52 22.80
C TRP A 88 5.95 -17.09 22.36
N ARG A 89 5.02 -18.04 22.25
CA ARG A 89 3.63 -17.79 21.86
C ARG A 89 2.70 -18.58 22.77
N GLU A 90 1.60 -17.95 23.15
CA GLU A 90 0.53 -18.56 23.93
C GLU A 90 -0.82 -18.20 23.31
N MET A 91 -1.76 -19.13 23.39
CA MET A 91 -3.16 -18.89 23.06
C MET A 91 -4.07 -19.72 23.96
N ASP A 92 -5.25 -19.20 24.26
CA ASP A 92 -6.29 -19.89 25.00
C ASP A 92 -7.58 -20.08 24.16
N ARG A 93 -8.48 -20.91 24.66
CA ARG A 93 -9.80 -21.13 24.03
C ARG A 93 -10.75 -19.94 24.11
N LEU A 94 -10.45 -18.97 24.97
CA LEU A 94 -11.23 -17.73 25.10
C LEU A 94 -10.88 -16.73 24.00
N GLY A 95 -9.88 -17.02 23.18
CA GLY A 95 -9.42 -16.16 22.09
C GLY A 95 -8.32 -15.18 22.51
N THR A 96 -7.81 -15.28 23.74
CA THR A 96 -6.62 -14.56 24.15
C THR A 96 -5.42 -15.17 23.44
N SER A 97 -4.55 -14.33 22.93
CA SER A 97 -3.29 -14.75 22.33
C SER A 97 -2.21 -13.75 22.67
N PHE A 98 -1.01 -14.27 22.92
CA PHE A 98 0.12 -13.46 23.34
C PHE A 98 1.41 -14.00 22.71
N ALA A 99 2.35 -13.11 22.47
CA ALA A 99 3.62 -13.45 21.86
C ALA A 99 4.74 -12.57 22.44
N ARG A 100 5.93 -13.14 22.59
CA ARG A 100 7.16 -12.42 22.94
C ARG A 100 8.31 -12.86 22.04
N LEU A 101 9.17 -11.90 21.71
CA LEU A 101 10.48 -12.14 21.14
C LEU A 101 11.52 -11.63 22.14
N MET A 102 12.39 -12.53 22.61
CA MET A 102 13.43 -12.20 23.57
C MET A 102 14.80 -12.51 22.99
N ARG A 103 15.81 -11.70 23.31
CA ARG A 103 17.23 -12.05 23.12
C ARG A 103 17.68 -12.86 24.31
N ILE A 104 18.25 -14.04 24.08
CA ILE A 104 18.81 -14.88 25.13
C ILE A 104 20.21 -14.34 25.45
N SER A 105 20.41 -13.89 26.69
CA SER A 105 21.74 -13.49 27.14
C SER A 105 22.64 -14.72 27.28
N SER A 106 23.86 -14.64 26.74
CA SER A 106 24.90 -15.65 26.90
C SER A 106 25.54 -15.63 28.31
N SER A 107 25.27 -14.60 29.12
CA SER A 107 25.67 -14.54 30.53
C SER A 107 24.64 -15.25 31.42
N SER A 108 25.10 -16.32 32.08
CA SER A 108 24.28 -17.19 32.93
C SER A 108 23.54 -16.40 34.01
N GLY A 109 22.22 -16.28 33.89
CA GLY A 109 21.32 -15.80 34.95
C GLY A 109 20.66 -14.43 34.73
N ALA A 110 20.99 -13.70 33.67
CA ALA A 110 20.25 -12.47 33.33
C ALA A 110 18.95 -12.84 32.57
N PRO A 111 17.78 -12.27 32.93
CA PRO A 111 16.60 -12.39 32.10
C PRO A 111 16.92 -11.82 30.71
N GLY A 112 16.50 -12.53 29.66
CA GLY A 112 16.72 -12.09 28.28
C GLY A 112 16.12 -10.71 28.01
N GLU A 113 16.71 -9.98 27.08
CA GLU A 113 16.19 -8.66 26.67
C GLU A 113 14.90 -8.86 25.86
N GLU A 114 13.78 -8.25 26.29
CA GLU A 114 12.54 -8.27 25.51
C GLU A 114 12.67 -7.33 24.31
N ILE A 115 12.64 -7.89 23.10
CA ILE A 115 12.74 -7.14 21.84
C ILE A 115 11.37 -6.66 21.38
N ALA A 116 10.36 -7.52 21.53
CA ALA A 116 8.99 -7.24 21.13
C ALA A 116 8.00 -8.04 21.96
N SER A 117 6.82 -7.46 22.18
CA SER A 117 5.77 -8.02 23.02
C SER A 117 4.39 -7.77 22.40
N GLY A 118 3.53 -8.78 22.46
CA GLY A 118 2.24 -8.79 21.79
C GLY A 118 2.34 -9.25 20.33
N ILE A 119 1.22 -9.80 19.84
CA ILE A 119 1.12 -10.49 18.55
C ILE A 119 1.61 -9.59 17.40
N ILE A 120 1.10 -8.36 17.32
CA ILE A 120 1.38 -7.45 16.19
C ILE A 120 2.86 -7.09 16.14
N GLN A 121 3.47 -6.77 17.29
CA GLN A 121 4.88 -6.39 17.34
C GLN A 121 5.78 -7.57 16.99
N VAL A 122 5.53 -8.74 17.56
CA VAL A 122 6.30 -9.95 17.27
C VAL A 122 6.14 -10.37 15.79
N GLN A 123 4.93 -10.27 15.24
CA GLN A 123 4.66 -10.57 13.83
C GLN A 123 5.40 -9.64 12.87
N ARG A 124 5.69 -8.40 13.30
CA ARG A 124 6.48 -7.45 12.53
C ARG A 124 7.99 -7.67 12.68
N GLU A 125 8.44 -7.92 13.91
CA GLU A 125 9.87 -7.99 14.23
C GLU A 125 10.50 -9.33 13.84
N VAL A 126 9.82 -10.47 13.99
CA VAL A 126 10.38 -11.79 13.63
C VAL A 126 10.77 -11.86 12.14
N PRO A 127 9.88 -11.52 11.18
CA PRO A 127 10.24 -11.48 9.76
C PRO A 127 11.40 -10.54 9.44
N ARG A 128 11.37 -9.33 10.01
CA ARG A 128 12.40 -8.30 9.79
C ARG A 128 13.76 -8.71 10.33
N ARG A 129 13.80 -9.26 11.55
CA ARG A 129 15.05 -9.59 12.26
C ARG A 129 15.76 -10.78 11.63
N PHE A 130 15.01 -11.79 11.23
CA PHE A 130 15.59 -13.04 10.72
C PHE A 130 15.62 -13.09 9.19
N HIS A 131 15.29 -11.98 8.53
CA HIS A 131 15.22 -11.85 7.07
C HIS A 131 14.30 -12.92 6.45
N LEU A 132 13.15 -13.15 7.09
CA LEU A 132 12.14 -14.10 6.64
C LEU A 132 11.06 -13.32 5.87
N GLY A 133 11.01 -13.44 4.55
CA GLY A 133 10.00 -12.79 3.70
C GLY A 133 8.57 -13.19 4.08
N ALA A 134 7.62 -12.23 4.00
CA ALA A 134 6.22 -12.42 4.33
C ALA A 134 5.53 -13.32 3.28
N GLY A 135 5.35 -14.59 3.63
CA GLY A 135 4.73 -15.63 2.79
C GLY A 135 5.71 -16.69 2.27
N GLU A 136 6.93 -16.28 1.92
CA GLU A 136 7.97 -17.12 1.27
C GLU A 136 8.63 -18.12 2.22
N THR A 137 8.73 -17.75 3.49
CA THR A 137 9.49 -18.50 4.49
C THR A 137 8.76 -19.75 4.95
N LEU A 138 7.43 -19.69 4.99
CA LEU A 138 6.56 -20.80 5.37
C LEU A 138 6.77 -22.02 4.44
N GLN A 139 6.89 -21.79 3.14
CA GLN A 139 7.09 -22.84 2.12
C GLN A 139 8.57 -23.18 1.89
N SER A 140 9.50 -22.25 2.15
CA SER A 140 10.95 -22.51 2.06
C SER A 140 11.50 -23.29 3.26
N PHE A 141 10.96 -23.08 4.46
CA PHE A 141 11.38 -23.79 5.69
C PHE A 141 10.62 -25.10 5.91
N TYR A 142 9.41 -25.22 5.39
CA TYR A 142 8.61 -26.43 5.54
C TYR A 142 7.93 -26.78 4.22
N LEU A 143 8.50 -27.77 3.55
CA LEU A 143 7.86 -28.44 2.43
C LEU A 143 6.84 -29.43 3.01
N ALA A 144 5.61 -28.97 3.23
CA ALA A 144 4.53 -29.82 3.71
C ALA A 144 4.34 -30.99 2.75
N GLU A 145 4.01 -32.16 3.30
CA GLU A 145 3.71 -33.36 2.53
C GLU A 145 2.49 -33.11 1.61
N ARG A 146 2.79 -32.72 0.36
CA ARG A 146 1.88 -32.59 -0.77
C ARG A 146 0.62 -31.75 -0.53
N GLU A 147 0.78 -30.44 -0.56
CA GLU A 147 0.00 -29.70 -1.56
C GLU A 147 0.88 -29.54 -2.77
N SER A 148 0.65 -30.44 -3.72
CA SER A 148 1.18 -30.35 -5.07
C SER A 148 1.09 -28.90 -5.52
N VAL A 149 2.21 -28.30 -5.87
CA VAL A 149 2.20 -27.17 -6.79
C VAL A 149 1.80 -27.73 -8.16
N THR A 150 0.53 -28.09 -8.29
CA THR A 150 -0.01 -28.72 -9.51
C THR A 150 -0.32 -27.69 -10.58
N ASN A 151 -0.39 -26.40 -10.23
CA ASN A 151 -0.54 -25.33 -11.20
C ASN A 151 0.79 -24.56 -11.37
N PRO A 152 1.41 -24.57 -12.57
CA PRO A 152 2.59 -23.77 -12.89
C PRO A 152 2.47 -22.28 -12.55
N GLU A 153 1.27 -21.71 -12.56
CA GLU A 153 1.04 -20.30 -12.20
C GLU A 153 1.24 -20.05 -10.70
N GLN A 154 0.75 -20.94 -9.85
CA GLN A 154 0.97 -20.87 -8.40
C GLN A 154 2.44 -21.06 -8.06
N PHE A 155 3.16 -21.90 -8.82
CA PHE A 155 4.61 -22.05 -8.69
C PHE A 155 5.37 -20.79 -9.10
N ARG A 156 4.99 -20.18 -10.23
CA ARG A 156 5.62 -18.95 -10.71
C ARG A 156 5.39 -17.81 -9.73
N ALA A 157 4.16 -17.58 -9.30
CA ALA A 157 3.86 -16.59 -8.26
C ALA A 157 4.59 -16.87 -6.94
N PHE A 158 4.86 -18.14 -6.61
CA PHE A 158 5.73 -18.49 -5.49
C PHE A 158 7.20 -18.11 -5.73
N LEU A 159 7.76 -18.48 -6.89
CA LEU A 159 9.14 -18.14 -7.25
C LEU A 159 9.35 -16.64 -7.36
N ASP A 160 8.39 -15.91 -7.92
CA ASP A 160 8.42 -14.45 -8.06
C ASP A 160 8.42 -13.77 -6.68
N ARG A 161 7.67 -14.31 -5.72
CA ARG A 161 7.76 -13.91 -4.31
C ARG A 161 9.14 -14.19 -3.73
N VAL A 162 9.59 -15.45 -3.75
CA VAL A 162 10.89 -15.86 -3.17
C VAL A 162 12.07 -15.07 -3.76
N ALA A 163 11.99 -14.70 -5.03
CA ALA A 163 13.00 -13.90 -5.73
C ALA A 163 12.88 -12.38 -5.46
N GLY A 164 11.87 -11.93 -4.72
CA GLY A 164 11.59 -10.52 -4.43
C GLY A 164 11.04 -9.73 -5.63
N ILE A 165 10.59 -10.42 -6.68
CA ILE A 165 10.06 -9.82 -7.92
C ILE A 165 8.68 -9.21 -7.67
N ASP A 166 7.92 -9.71 -6.69
CA ASP A 166 6.61 -9.17 -6.31
C ASP A 166 6.64 -7.68 -5.93
N VAL A 167 7.73 -7.21 -5.32
CA VAL A 167 7.92 -5.78 -5.00
C VAL A 167 7.98 -4.93 -6.28
N LEU A 168 8.59 -5.50 -7.34
CA LEU A 168 8.68 -4.84 -8.65
C LEU A 168 7.33 -4.87 -9.38
N HIS A 169 6.51 -5.91 -9.18
CA HIS A 169 5.15 -5.95 -9.70
C HIS A 169 4.26 -4.88 -9.06
N GLY A 170 4.34 -4.69 -7.74
CA GLY A 170 3.64 -3.62 -7.03
C GLY A 170 4.04 -2.24 -7.55
N ALA A 171 5.35 -1.96 -7.61
CA ALA A 171 5.86 -0.69 -8.13
C ALA A 171 5.48 -0.43 -9.59
N ARG A 172 5.42 -1.48 -10.42
CA ARG A 172 4.90 -1.38 -11.80
C ARG A 172 3.41 -1.05 -11.82
N GLY A 173 2.61 -1.64 -10.93
CA GLY A 173 1.19 -1.34 -10.78
C GLY A 173 0.97 0.13 -10.45
N ASP A 174 1.65 0.62 -9.40
CA ASP A 174 1.58 2.03 -8.98
C ASP A 174 1.98 2.99 -10.11
N ALA A 175 3.03 2.65 -10.87
CA ALA A 175 3.46 3.44 -12.01
C ALA A 175 2.44 3.41 -13.15
N SER A 176 1.78 2.27 -13.39
CA SER A 176 0.72 2.14 -14.40
C SER A 176 -0.50 2.99 -14.03
N ASP A 177 -0.93 2.93 -12.77
CA ASP A 177 -2.08 3.71 -12.28
C ASP A 177 -1.79 5.22 -12.36
N ALA A 178 -0.56 5.62 -12.05
CA ALA A 178 -0.12 7.01 -12.22
C ALA A 178 -0.12 7.47 -13.69
N LEU A 179 0.28 6.59 -14.62
CA LEU A 179 0.23 6.87 -16.06
C LEU A 179 -1.22 7.02 -16.56
N ASP A 180 -2.12 6.15 -16.14
CA ASP A 180 -3.54 6.20 -16.52
C ASP A 180 -4.22 7.49 -16.04
N LEU A 181 -3.86 7.97 -14.84
CA LEU A 181 -4.33 9.27 -14.33
C LEU A 181 -3.78 10.43 -15.16
N LEU A 182 -2.48 10.41 -15.48
CA LEU A 182 -1.85 11.46 -16.28
C LEU A 182 -2.42 11.53 -17.70
N GLU A 183 -2.74 10.38 -18.30
CA GLU A 183 -3.33 10.32 -19.65
C GLU A 183 -4.76 10.89 -19.68
N LYS A 184 -5.55 10.67 -18.62
CA LYS A 184 -6.86 11.32 -18.45
C LYS A 184 -6.74 12.84 -18.34
N ASP A 185 -5.81 13.31 -17.51
CA ASP A 185 -5.58 14.75 -17.33
C ASP A 185 -5.11 15.40 -18.63
N PHE A 186 -4.19 14.75 -19.35
CA PHE A 186 -3.70 15.22 -20.64
C PHE A 186 -4.84 15.34 -21.66
N THR A 187 -5.72 14.33 -21.72
CA THR A 187 -6.88 14.34 -22.63
C THR A 187 -7.85 15.49 -22.29
N SER A 188 -8.12 15.72 -21.00
CA SER A 188 -8.97 16.82 -20.55
C SER A 188 -8.39 18.19 -20.95
N VAL A 189 -7.09 18.39 -20.72
CA VAL A 189 -6.41 19.64 -21.09
C VAL A 189 -6.39 19.84 -22.61
N GLN A 190 -6.17 18.78 -23.40
CA GLN A 190 -6.26 18.87 -24.86
C GLN A 190 -7.65 19.30 -25.35
N ASP A 191 -8.71 18.77 -24.72
CA ASP A 191 -10.08 19.16 -25.07
C ASP A 191 -10.40 20.61 -24.67
N GLU A 192 -9.87 21.09 -23.55
CA GLU A 192 -9.96 22.51 -23.17
C GLU A 192 -9.21 23.42 -24.15
N ILE A 193 -7.99 23.05 -24.55
CA ILE A 193 -7.22 23.79 -25.56
C ILE A 193 -8.02 23.89 -26.87
N ARG A 194 -8.58 22.77 -27.36
CA ARG A 194 -9.43 22.78 -28.57
C ARG A 194 -10.64 23.69 -28.43
N LYS A 195 -11.32 23.68 -27.28
CA LYS A 195 -12.46 24.58 -27.04
C LYS A 195 -12.02 26.04 -27.06
N ASN A 196 -10.88 26.35 -26.43
CA ASN A 196 -10.33 27.69 -26.40
C ASN A 196 -9.91 28.17 -27.80
N ASP A 197 -9.30 27.31 -28.61
CA ASP A 197 -8.93 27.64 -29.99
C ASP A 197 -10.15 27.97 -30.85
N VAL A 198 -11.25 27.23 -30.67
CA VAL A 198 -12.54 27.54 -31.33
C VAL A 198 -13.10 28.88 -30.84
N HIS A 199 -13.00 29.17 -29.54
CA HIS A 199 -13.44 30.45 -28.98
C HIS A 199 -12.61 31.63 -29.53
N ILE A 200 -11.29 31.50 -29.58
CA ILE A 200 -10.38 32.50 -30.15
C ILE A 200 -10.74 32.74 -31.61
N SER A 201 -10.91 31.68 -32.40
CA SER A 201 -11.28 31.77 -33.82
C SER A 201 -12.62 32.48 -34.06
N ARG A 202 -13.57 32.40 -33.11
CA ARG A 202 -14.85 33.13 -33.18
C ARG A 202 -14.73 34.60 -32.81
N LEU A 203 -13.81 34.94 -31.92
CA LEU A 203 -13.60 36.31 -31.45
C LEU A 203 -12.69 37.10 -32.41
N GLN A 204 -11.78 36.42 -33.12
CA GLN A 204 -10.85 37.03 -34.08
C GLN A 204 -11.53 38.01 -35.05
N PRO A 205 -12.63 37.65 -35.75
CA PRO A 205 -13.25 38.53 -36.72
C PRO A 205 -13.90 39.77 -36.09
N ASN A 206 -14.27 39.69 -34.81
CA ASN A 206 -14.79 40.85 -34.08
C ASN A 206 -13.64 41.76 -33.67
N ILE A 207 -12.52 41.20 -33.20
CA ILE A 207 -11.30 41.96 -32.88
C ILE A 207 -10.79 42.69 -34.12
N ASP A 208 -10.76 42.01 -35.28
CA ASP A 208 -10.27 42.59 -36.54
C ASP A 208 -11.13 43.78 -37.02
N LYS A 209 -12.41 43.85 -36.62
CA LYS A 209 -13.33 44.94 -36.97
C LYS A 209 -13.27 46.14 -36.03
N ILE A 210 -12.65 46.01 -34.85
CA ILE A 210 -12.56 47.11 -33.87
C ILE A 210 -11.88 48.36 -34.46
N PRO A 211 -10.75 48.27 -35.18
CA PRO A 211 -10.07 49.44 -35.73
C PRO A 211 -10.93 50.19 -36.75
N GLU A 212 -11.66 49.46 -37.62
CA GLU A 212 -12.57 50.07 -38.59
C GLU A 212 -13.73 50.80 -37.88
N LEU A 213 -14.31 50.16 -36.85
CA LEU A 213 -15.38 50.76 -36.06
C LEU A 213 -14.90 51.99 -35.26
N GLU A 214 -13.66 52.02 -34.79
CA GLU A 214 -13.05 53.18 -34.12
C GLU A 214 -12.89 54.36 -35.09
N ILE A 215 -12.48 54.10 -36.33
CA ILE A 215 -12.39 55.12 -37.38
C ILE A 215 -13.80 55.66 -37.71
N ASP A 216 -14.77 54.77 -37.90
CA ASP A 216 -16.15 55.13 -38.26
C ASP A 216 -16.85 55.94 -37.14
N LEU A 217 -16.52 55.64 -35.88
CA LEU A 217 -16.92 56.42 -34.70
C LEU A 217 -16.31 57.83 -34.71
N GLY A 218 -15.00 57.94 -34.96
CA GLY A 218 -14.32 59.23 -35.07
C GLY A 218 -14.90 60.12 -36.17
N ASP A 219 -15.22 59.56 -37.33
CA ASP A 219 -15.86 60.27 -38.43
C ASP A 219 -17.27 60.74 -38.08
N ARG A 220 -18.04 59.93 -37.34
CA ARG A 220 -19.36 60.32 -36.85
C ARG A 220 -19.27 61.43 -35.81
N ASP A 221 -18.32 61.38 -34.90
CA ASP A 221 -18.10 62.43 -33.90
C ASP A 221 -17.73 63.76 -34.58
N ASN A 222 -16.87 63.72 -35.60
CA ASN A 222 -16.55 64.90 -36.41
C ASN A 222 -17.80 65.49 -37.10
N LYS A 223 -18.64 64.65 -37.70
CA LYS A 223 -19.91 65.08 -38.32
C LYS A 223 -20.89 65.68 -37.30
N VAL A 224 -20.94 65.12 -36.08
CA VAL A 224 -21.78 65.65 -35.00
C VAL A 224 -21.29 67.04 -34.58
N GLU A 225 -19.99 67.25 -34.44
CA GLU A 225 -19.48 68.60 -34.12
C GLU A 225 -19.66 69.60 -35.25
N GLU A 226 -19.55 69.19 -36.52
CA GLU A 226 -19.92 70.05 -37.65
C GLU A 226 -21.42 70.42 -37.64
N ALA A 227 -22.29 69.45 -37.35
CA ALA A 227 -23.72 69.73 -37.25
C ALA A 227 -24.02 70.68 -36.08
N ARG A 228 -23.36 70.49 -34.93
CA ARG A 228 -23.47 71.38 -33.77
C ARG A 228 -22.93 72.77 -34.06
N SER A 229 -21.83 72.92 -34.79
CA SER A 229 -21.31 74.23 -35.20
C SER A 229 -22.28 74.94 -36.14
N ARG A 230 -22.83 74.25 -37.15
CA ARG A 230 -23.84 74.81 -38.05
C ARG A 230 -25.11 75.25 -37.31
N VAL A 231 -25.57 74.47 -36.33
CA VAL A 231 -26.71 74.85 -35.49
C VAL A 231 -26.39 76.12 -34.67
N ARG A 232 -25.20 76.21 -34.08
CA ARG A 232 -24.76 77.42 -33.36
C ARG A 232 -24.71 78.65 -34.27
N ASP A 233 -24.22 78.49 -35.50
CA ASP A 233 -24.13 79.58 -36.47
C ASP A 233 -25.52 80.02 -36.99
N LEU A 234 -26.42 79.08 -37.26
CA LEU A 234 -27.80 79.37 -37.63
C LEU A 234 -28.56 80.05 -36.49
N GLN A 235 -28.36 79.63 -35.23
CA GLN A 235 -28.92 80.30 -34.06
C GLN A 235 -28.45 81.76 -33.96
N ARG A 236 -27.16 82.02 -34.18
CA ARG A 236 -26.62 83.40 -34.24
C ARG A 236 -27.23 84.22 -35.37
N GLN A 237 -27.44 83.62 -36.54
CA GLN A 237 -28.08 84.31 -37.68
C GLN A 237 -29.55 84.65 -37.38
N VAL A 238 -30.29 83.71 -36.76
CA VAL A 238 -31.68 83.96 -36.34
C VAL A 238 -31.74 85.08 -35.29
N GLU A 239 -30.84 85.10 -34.31
CA GLU A 239 -30.77 86.18 -33.33
C GLU A 239 -30.45 87.55 -33.97
N LEU A 240 -29.58 87.59 -34.98
CA LEU A 240 -29.24 88.81 -35.73
C LEU A 240 -30.42 89.32 -36.55
N GLU A 241 -31.14 88.43 -37.24
CA GLU A 241 -32.32 88.80 -38.02
C GLU A 241 -33.52 89.17 -37.14
N GLN A 242 -33.67 88.55 -35.97
CA GLN A 242 -34.65 88.97 -34.96
C GLN A 242 -34.35 90.38 -34.45
N LYS A 243 -33.08 90.69 -34.12
CA LYS A 243 -32.67 92.04 -33.73
C LYS A 243 -32.92 93.10 -34.81
N LYS A 244 -32.66 92.79 -36.08
CA LYS A 244 -32.98 93.70 -37.20
C LYS A 244 -34.48 93.93 -37.37
N ARG A 245 -35.30 92.93 -37.03
CA ARG A 245 -36.76 93.01 -37.13
C ARG A 245 -37.39 93.83 -36.00
N ASP A 246 -36.75 93.83 -34.83
CA ASP A 246 -37.18 94.62 -33.66
C ASP A 246 -36.71 96.10 -33.71
N GLU A 247 -35.84 96.46 -34.68
CA GLU A 247 -35.36 97.84 -34.93
C GLU A 247 -36.14 98.60 -36.03
N VAL A 248 -37.23 98.03 -36.57
CA VAL A 248 -38.16 98.66 -37.54
C VAL A 248 -39.54 98.82 -36.94
#